data_AF-A0A7R9HDR8-F1
#
_entry.id   AF-A0A7R9HDR8-F1
#
_cell.length_a   1.000
_cell.length_b   1.000
_cell.length_c   1.000
_cell.angle_alpha   90.00
_cell.angle_beta   90.00
_cell.angle_gamma   90.00
#
_symmetry.space_group_name_H-M   'P 1'
#
loop_
_entity.id
_entity.type
_entity.pdbx_description
1 polymer ?
#
loop_
_entity_poly.entity_id
_entity_poly.type
_entity_poly.pdbx_seq_one_letter_code
_entity_poly.pdbx_strand_id
1 'polypeptide(L)'
;MVSVPDSVRVGCMVSVPDSGRVGCFLFLHCLFIQRGRNETTWAVLRKFGYNDNLQITKEYLHPSVRVPAGCTTELSLKGQHFVSTLFERYDKDRDGALSPAEVNNLFTPCPAPLWGPDFHRTVATNSQLANVLVVLSSTAEDGEIEVRISGWITQQGFMCQWVLVTLLDLNRALEYLAYLGYIVSDTENQVTAIQGTRHNGCSKLLGSYVCTP
;
A
#
# COMPACT_ATOMS: atom_id res chain seq x y z
N MET A 1 19.64 -27.38 -3.12
CA MET A 1 20.07 -26.48 -2.03
C MET A 1 20.71 -25.27 -2.68
N VAL A 2 20.03 -24.14 -2.73
CA VAL A 2 20.63 -22.89 -3.22
C VAL A 2 21.49 -22.35 -2.08
N SER A 3 22.81 -22.46 -2.24
CA SER A 3 23.78 -21.96 -1.28
C SER A 3 23.72 -20.43 -1.22
N VAL A 4 23.68 -19.87 -0.01
CA VAL A 4 23.79 -18.42 0.19
C VAL A 4 25.23 -18.01 -0.20
N PRO A 5 25.43 -17.01 -1.06
CA PRO A 5 26.77 -16.58 -1.47
C PRO A 5 27.59 -16.13 -0.25
N ASP A 6 28.87 -16.53 -0.19
CA ASP A 6 29.77 -16.29 0.96
C ASP A 6 29.90 -14.79 1.31
N SER A 7 29.65 -13.90 0.34
CA SER A 7 29.59 -12.45 0.54
C SER A 7 28.59 -12.01 1.62
N VAL A 8 27.49 -12.75 1.81
CA VAL A 8 26.46 -12.47 2.84
C VAL A 8 26.91 -12.95 4.22
N ARG A 9 27.77 -13.98 4.28
CA ARG A 9 28.26 -14.57 5.54
C ARG A 9 29.32 -13.70 6.21
N VAL A 10 30.17 -13.03 5.43
CA VAL A 10 31.33 -12.27 5.93
C VAL A 10 30.94 -10.89 6.50
N GLY A 11 29.78 -10.32 6.12
CA GLY A 11 29.37 -8.97 6.54
C GLY A 11 28.76 -8.85 7.94
N CYS A 12 28.55 -9.94 8.66
CA CYS A 12 27.83 -9.92 9.94
C CYS A 12 28.79 -10.13 11.12
N MET A 13 29.78 -9.24 11.26
CA MET A 13 30.54 -9.12 12.50
C MET A 13 29.66 -8.48 13.57
N VAL A 14 29.65 -9.12 14.75
CA VAL A 14 28.79 -8.83 15.89
C VAL A 14 28.93 -7.37 16.33
N SER A 15 27.90 -6.59 16.06
CA SER A 15 27.61 -5.34 16.74
C SER A 15 26.10 -5.33 16.94
N VAL A 16 25.62 -5.20 18.17
CA VAL A 16 24.20 -4.92 18.41
C VAL A 16 23.98 -3.53 17.84
N PRO A 17 23.17 -3.36 16.78
CA PRO A 17 22.95 -2.04 16.22
C PRO A 17 22.26 -1.17 17.27
N ASP A 18 22.82 0.01 17.52
CA ASP A 18 22.08 1.08 18.18
C ASP A 18 20.79 1.37 17.38
N SER A 19 19.69 1.56 18.10
CA SER A 19 18.47 2.26 17.64
C SER A 19 17.59 1.63 16.52
N GLY A 20 16.39 1.15 16.93
CA GLY A 20 15.18 1.08 16.09
C GLY A 20 14.61 -0.32 15.81
N ARG A 21 13.27 -0.43 15.69
CA ARG A 21 12.54 -1.69 15.39
C ARG A 21 13.04 -2.39 14.10
N VAL A 22 13.46 -1.62 13.11
CA VAL A 22 13.98 -2.12 11.82
C VAL A 22 15.37 -2.73 11.97
N GLY A 23 16.26 -2.12 12.75
CA GLY A 23 17.61 -2.64 12.99
C GLY A 23 17.58 -4.02 13.66
N CYS A 24 16.71 -4.19 14.67
CA CYS A 24 16.50 -5.48 15.31
C CYS A 24 15.96 -6.54 14.35
N PHE A 25 15.03 -6.17 13.46
CA PHE A 25 14.47 -7.08 12.46
C PHE A 25 15.55 -7.57 11.48
N LEU A 26 16.37 -6.66 10.96
CA LEU A 26 17.49 -7.02 10.06
C LEU A 26 18.51 -7.92 10.77
N PHE A 27 18.89 -7.55 12.00
CA PHE A 27 19.82 -8.34 12.81
C PHE A 27 19.31 -9.77 13.06
N LEU A 28 18.02 -9.93 13.36
CA LEU A 28 17.41 -11.25 13.55
C LEU A 28 17.53 -12.13 12.29
N HIS A 29 17.26 -11.56 11.11
CA HIS A 29 17.41 -12.29 9.85
C HIS A 29 18.87 -12.64 9.56
N CYS A 30 19.82 -11.75 9.85
CA CYS A 30 21.23 -12.06 9.78
C CYS A 30 21.61 -13.23 10.69
N LEU A 31 21.10 -13.28 11.93
CA LEU A 31 21.34 -14.39 12.86
C LEU A 31 20.82 -15.74 12.33
N PHE A 32 19.65 -15.76 11.67
CA PHE A 32 19.13 -16.99 11.07
C PHE A 32 20.03 -17.52 9.96
N ILE A 33 20.54 -16.62 9.10
CA ILE A 33 21.46 -16.97 8.02
C ILE A 33 22.78 -17.50 8.57
N GLN A 34 23.37 -16.83 9.58
CA GLN A 34 24.61 -17.25 10.21
C GLN A 34 24.52 -18.64 10.86
N ARG A 35 23.38 -18.96 11.48
CA ARG A 35 23.15 -20.28 12.09
C ARG A 35 22.75 -21.37 11.10
N GLY A 36 22.80 -21.11 9.80
CA GLY A 36 22.43 -22.09 8.76
C GLY A 36 20.93 -22.37 8.68
N ARG A 37 20.08 -21.50 9.28
CA ARG A 37 18.61 -21.56 9.20
C ARG A 37 18.09 -20.53 8.20
N ASN A 38 18.72 -20.43 7.03
CA ASN A 38 18.36 -19.48 5.98
C ASN A 38 16.94 -19.70 5.43
N GLU A 39 16.39 -20.92 5.53
CA GLU A 39 15.03 -21.24 5.12
C GLU A 39 13.97 -20.34 5.78
N THR A 40 14.17 -19.92 7.04
CA THR A 40 13.23 -19.01 7.71
C THR A 40 13.22 -17.62 7.08
N THR A 41 14.39 -17.16 6.62
CA THR A 41 14.50 -15.88 5.91
C THR A 41 13.93 -15.98 4.51
N TRP A 42 14.18 -17.10 3.82
CA TRP A 42 13.60 -17.36 2.51
C TRP A 42 12.08 -17.50 2.57
N ALA A 43 11.51 -18.15 3.59
CA ALA A 43 10.06 -18.23 3.76
C ALA A 43 9.40 -16.84 3.85
N VAL A 44 10.03 -15.90 4.57
CA VAL A 44 9.58 -14.50 4.62
C VAL A 44 9.72 -13.83 3.25
N LEU A 45 10.89 -13.92 2.60
CA LEU A 45 11.10 -13.33 1.28
C LEU A 45 10.09 -13.84 0.24
N ARG A 46 9.85 -15.16 0.21
CA ARG A 46 8.88 -15.80 -0.68
C ARG A 46 7.45 -15.34 -0.40
N LYS A 47 7.12 -15.10 0.87
CA LYS A 47 5.82 -14.54 1.26
C LYS A 47 5.57 -13.14 0.67
N PHE A 48 6.61 -12.34 0.52
CA PHE A 48 6.58 -11.01 -0.11
C PHE A 48 6.92 -11.05 -1.61
N GLY A 49 6.84 -12.22 -2.26
CA GLY A 49 6.95 -12.35 -3.70
C GLY A 49 8.37 -12.36 -4.26
N TYR A 50 9.41 -12.42 -3.42
CA TYR A 50 10.80 -12.47 -3.88
C TYR A 50 11.18 -13.84 -4.42
N ASN A 51 11.94 -13.86 -5.52
CA ASN A 51 12.55 -15.06 -6.07
C ASN A 51 13.99 -15.27 -5.56
N ASP A 52 14.66 -16.34 -6.02
CA ASP A 52 16.04 -16.67 -5.63
C ASP A 52 17.06 -15.58 -6.02
N ASN A 53 16.70 -14.70 -6.96
CA ASN A 53 17.52 -13.57 -7.39
C ASN A 53 17.22 -12.28 -6.60
N LEU A 54 16.42 -12.38 -5.51
CA LEU A 54 15.95 -11.24 -4.72
C LEU A 54 15.19 -10.19 -5.56
N GLN A 55 14.48 -10.65 -6.58
CA GLN A 55 13.58 -9.83 -7.39
C GLN A 55 12.14 -10.22 -7.10
N ILE A 56 11.24 -9.23 -7.04
CA ILE A 56 9.81 -9.50 -6.94
C ILE A 56 9.33 -10.08 -8.27
N THR A 57 8.60 -11.19 -8.21
CA THR A 57 8.13 -11.87 -9.41
C THR A 57 7.01 -11.10 -10.11
N LYS A 58 6.94 -11.23 -11.44
CA LYS A 58 5.88 -10.58 -12.23
C LYS A 58 4.51 -11.14 -11.85
N GLU A 59 4.45 -12.43 -11.52
CA GLU A 59 3.23 -13.12 -11.11
C GLU A 59 2.70 -12.62 -9.76
N TYR A 60 3.58 -12.16 -8.85
CA TYR A 60 3.19 -11.56 -7.59
C TYR A 60 2.63 -10.15 -7.77
N LEU A 61 3.23 -9.35 -8.68
CA LEU A 61 2.77 -8.00 -8.99
C LEU A 61 1.53 -7.96 -9.89
N HIS A 62 1.42 -8.91 -10.81
CA HIS A 62 0.38 -8.98 -11.83
C HIS A 62 -0.34 -10.34 -11.76
N PRO A 63 -1.09 -10.61 -10.68
CA PRO A 63 -1.86 -11.83 -10.58
C PRO A 63 -2.92 -11.87 -11.69
N SER A 64 -3.19 -13.05 -12.22
CA SER A 64 -4.17 -13.21 -13.30
C SER A 64 -5.59 -12.91 -12.81
N VAL A 65 -6.20 -11.84 -13.33
CA VAL A 65 -7.61 -11.50 -13.07
C VAL A 65 -8.38 -11.46 -14.39
N ARG A 66 -9.49 -12.19 -14.47
CA ARG A 66 -10.39 -12.14 -15.64
C ARG A 66 -11.60 -11.28 -15.31
N VAL A 67 -11.75 -10.17 -16.02
CA VAL A 67 -12.93 -9.32 -15.96
C VAL A 67 -13.80 -9.63 -17.18
N PRO A 68 -15.02 -10.17 -17.02
CA PRO A 68 -15.90 -10.42 -18.15
C PRO A 68 -16.29 -9.13 -18.87
N ALA A 69 -16.56 -9.22 -20.17
CA ALA A 69 -17.01 -8.07 -20.95
C ALA A 69 -18.28 -7.44 -20.35
N GLY A 70 -18.30 -6.11 -20.22
CA GLY A 70 -19.40 -5.36 -19.62
C GLY A 70 -19.42 -5.35 -18.08
N CYS A 71 -18.42 -5.95 -17.42
CA CYS A 71 -18.20 -5.81 -15.98
C CYS A 71 -17.15 -4.72 -15.71
N THR A 72 -17.30 -4.05 -14.59
CA THR A 72 -16.31 -3.11 -14.04
C THR A 72 -15.65 -3.71 -12.81
N THR A 73 -14.49 -3.20 -12.44
CA THR A 73 -13.79 -3.56 -11.21
C THR A 73 -13.81 -2.42 -10.22
N GLU A 74 -14.03 -2.76 -8.96
CA GLU A 74 -14.08 -1.85 -7.84
C GLU A 74 -13.26 -2.42 -6.67
N LEU A 75 -12.91 -1.57 -5.72
CA LEU A 75 -12.31 -2.03 -4.47
C LEU A 75 -13.36 -2.75 -3.64
N SER A 76 -13.03 -3.97 -3.21
CA SER A 76 -13.80 -4.73 -2.22
C SER A 76 -13.77 -4.04 -0.86
N LEU A 77 -14.64 -4.45 0.07
CA LEU A 77 -14.61 -3.94 1.44
C LEU A 77 -13.25 -4.17 2.11
N LYS A 78 -12.58 -5.29 1.83
CA LYS A 78 -11.22 -5.59 2.32
C LYS A 78 -10.19 -4.62 1.72
N GLY A 79 -10.30 -4.34 0.43
CA GLY A 79 -9.45 -3.37 -0.26
C GLY A 79 -9.61 -1.95 0.29
N GLN A 80 -10.86 -1.51 0.47
CA GLN A 80 -11.18 -0.20 1.05
C GLN A 80 -10.65 -0.08 2.48
N HIS A 81 -10.88 -1.08 3.33
CA HIS A 81 -10.36 -1.08 4.70
C HIS A 81 -8.84 -0.98 4.73
N PHE A 82 -8.13 -1.75 3.90
CA PHE A 82 -6.68 -1.66 3.82
C PHE A 82 -6.21 -0.26 3.42
N VAL A 83 -6.81 0.34 2.38
CA VAL A 83 -6.46 1.68 1.90
C VAL A 83 -6.72 2.74 2.98
N SER A 84 -7.84 2.65 3.71
CA SER A 84 -8.12 3.53 4.85
C SER A 84 -7.10 3.38 5.97
N THR A 85 -6.77 2.15 6.39
CA THR A 85 -5.73 1.90 7.41
C THR A 85 -4.35 2.36 6.94
N LEU A 86 -4.08 2.25 5.63
CA LEU A 86 -2.84 2.75 5.05
C LEU A 86 -2.76 4.28 5.19
N PHE A 87 -3.83 5.01 4.86
CA PHE A 87 -3.90 6.46 5.05
C PHE A 87 -3.60 6.84 6.51
N GLU A 88 -4.34 6.27 7.46
CA GLU A 88 -4.21 6.57 8.90
C GLU A 88 -2.82 6.24 9.47
N ARG A 89 -2.12 5.25 8.88
CA ARG A 89 -0.75 4.91 9.29
C ARG A 89 0.25 6.00 8.95
N TYR A 90 0.02 6.69 7.83
CA TYR A 90 0.94 7.69 7.28
C TYR A 90 0.55 9.13 7.60
N ASP A 91 -0.71 9.40 7.95
CA ASP A 91 -1.18 10.63 8.59
C ASP A 91 -0.64 10.70 10.04
N LYS A 92 0.53 11.31 10.22
CA LYS A 92 1.26 11.33 11.50
C LYS A 92 0.72 12.37 12.45
N ASP A 93 0.31 13.52 11.93
CA ASP A 93 -0.24 14.62 12.69
C ASP A 93 -1.75 14.50 12.90
N ARG A 94 -2.41 13.54 12.24
CA ARG A 94 -3.84 13.22 12.39
C ARG A 94 -4.74 14.39 12.01
N ASP A 95 -4.33 15.14 11.01
CA ASP A 95 -5.08 16.28 10.50
C ASP A 95 -6.12 15.86 9.43
N GLY A 96 -6.15 14.57 9.07
CA GLY A 96 -7.03 14.02 8.04
C GLY A 96 -6.57 14.30 6.62
N ALA A 97 -5.31 14.75 6.43
CA ALA A 97 -4.72 15.05 5.14
C ALA A 97 -3.24 14.63 5.04
N LEU A 98 -2.83 14.01 3.92
CA LEU A 98 -1.43 13.65 3.71
C LEU A 98 -0.64 14.83 3.13
N SER A 99 0.33 15.31 3.91
CA SER A 99 1.36 16.24 3.48
C SER A 99 2.30 15.61 2.43
N PRO A 100 3.05 16.41 1.66
CA PRO A 100 4.02 15.89 0.69
C PRO A 100 5.06 14.94 1.29
N ALA A 101 5.49 15.19 2.53
CA ALA A 101 6.44 14.33 3.24
C ALA A 101 5.82 12.97 3.57
N GLU A 102 4.55 12.94 3.98
CA GLU A 102 3.84 11.70 4.30
C GLU A 102 3.52 10.89 3.05
N VAL A 103 3.13 11.53 1.96
CA VAL A 103 2.96 10.88 0.65
C VAL A 103 4.27 10.26 0.19
N ASN A 104 5.38 10.99 0.31
CA ASN A 104 6.70 10.47 -0.06
C ASN A 104 7.06 9.24 0.79
N ASN A 105 6.81 9.29 2.09
CA ASN A 105 7.05 8.17 3.00
C ASN A 105 6.14 6.96 2.70
N LEU A 106 4.90 7.19 2.28
CA LEU A 106 3.94 6.14 1.90
C LEU A 106 4.41 5.37 0.69
N PHE A 107 4.96 6.05 -0.31
CA PHE A 107 5.41 5.43 -1.56
C PHE A 107 6.89 5.01 -1.57
N THR A 108 7.64 5.15 -0.47
CA THR A 108 9.02 4.62 -0.34
C THR A 108 9.17 3.14 -0.74
N PRO A 109 8.21 2.22 -0.47
CA PRO A 109 8.31 0.83 -0.91
C PRO A 109 8.05 0.63 -2.41
N CYS A 110 7.55 1.65 -3.11
CA CYS A 110 7.16 1.59 -4.52
C CYS A 110 8.29 2.13 -5.42
N PRO A 111 8.43 1.64 -6.66
CA PRO A 111 9.45 2.13 -7.60
C PRO A 111 9.25 3.60 -8.00
N ALA A 112 8.00 4.04 -8.03
CA ALA A 112 7.61 5.43 -8.25
C ALA A 112 6.25 5.69 -7.56
N PRO A 113 5.89 6.95 -7.26
CA PRO A 113 4.56 7.28 -6.76
C PRO A 113 3.46 6.76 -7.68
N LEU A 114 2.36 6.27 -7.09
CA LEU A 114 1.22 5.75 -7.88
C LEU A 114 0.65 6.83 -8.80
N TRP A 115 0.74 8.08 -8.37
CA TRP A 115 0.15 9.23 -9.03
C TRP A 115 1.24 10.21 -9.50
N GLY A 116 1.04 10.78 -10.69
CA GLY A 116 1.95 11.77 -11.27
C GLY A 116 1.90 13.11 -10.52
N PRO A 117 2.88 14.01 -10.72
CA PRO A 117 3.06 15.24 -9.94
C PRO A 117 1.83 16.17 -9.86
N ASP A 118 0.90 16.06 -10.80
CA ASP A 118 -0.34 16.86 -10.84
C ASP A 118 -1.50 16.28 -10.03
N PHE A 119 -1.34 15.16 -9.34
CA PHE A 119 -2.47 14.45 -8.72
C PHE A 119 -3.18 15.29 -7.64
N HIS A 120 -2.49 16.22 -6.97
CA HIS A 120 -3.10 17.13 -6.00
C HIS A 120 -4.17 18.05 -6.62
N ARG A 121 -4.16 18.21 -7.97
CA ARG A 121 -5.14 18.99 -8.72
C ARG A 121 -6.39 18.18 -9.11
N THR A 122 -6.33 16.85 -9.03
CA THR A 122 -7.42 15.95 -9.46
C THR A 122 -8.21 15.37 -8.29
N VAL A 123 -7.83 15.66 -7.05
CA VAL A 123 -8.43 15.08 -5.84
C VAL A 123 -8.86 16.16 -4.84
N ALA A 124 -9.81 15.81 -3.97
CA ALA A 124 -10.26 16.67 -2.89
C ALA A 124 -9.09 16.96 -1.93
N THR A 125 -8.69 18.23 -1.87
CA THR A 125 -7.64 18.73 -0.99
C THR A 125 -8.24 19.55 0.14
N ASN A 126 -7.54 19.64 1.27
CA ASN A 126 -7.99 20.47 2.39
C ASN A 126 -8.01 21.98 2.04
N SER A 127 -7.45 22.41 0.89
CA SER A 127 -7.63 23.76 0.35
C SER A 127 -9.01 24.01 -0.28
N GLN A 128 -9.70 22.98 -0.77
CA GLN A 128 -11.09 23.12 -1.27
C GLN A 128 -12.13 23.07 -0.14
N LEU A 129 -11.73 22.64 1.07
CA LEU A 129 -12.50 22.77 2.30
C LEU A 129 -12.34 24.17 2.94
N ALA A 130 -11.40 24.99 2.45
CA ALA A 130 -11.14 26.34 2.95
C ALA A 130 -12.40 27.21 2.99
N ASN A 131 -13.21 27.16 1.93
CA ASN A 131 -14.46 27.90 1.82
C ASN A 131 -15.55 27.43 2.79
N VAL A 132 -15.43 26.24 3.38
CA VAL A 132 -16.35 25.74 4.43
C VAL A 132 -15.76 25.97 5.82
N LEU A 133 -14.46 25.73 6.01
CA LEU A 133 -13.78 25.87 7.31
C LEU A 133 -13.67 27.34 7.75
N VAL A 134 -13.40 28.27 6.82
CA VAL A 134 -13.33 29.72 7.11
C VAL A 134 -14.70 30.26 7.57
N VAL A 135 -15.80 29.67 7.13
CA VAL A 135 -17.15 30.06 7.56
C VAL A 135 -17.46 29.59 8.99
N LEU A 136 -16.80 28.53 9.47
CA LEU A 136 -17.09 27.88 10.75
C LEU A 136 -16.17 28.31 11.91
N SER A 137 -15.02 28.94 11.65
CA SER A 137 -14.07 29.38 12.69
C SER A 137 -14.17 30.86 13.07
N SER A 138 -15.09 31.64 12.49
CA SER A 138 -15.33 33.03 12.88
C SER A 138 -16.19 33.11 14.14
N THR A 139 -15.64 32.70 15.29
CA THR A 139 -16.13 33.17 16.60
C THR A 139 -14.96 33.50 17.52
N ALA A 140 -14.95 34.77 17.94
CA ALA A 140 -14.20 35.39 19.04
C ALA A 140 -12.79 35.95 18.73
N GLU A 141 -12.76 37.29 18.60
CA GLU A 141 -12.04 38.24 19.47
C GLU A 141 -11.02 37.58 20.45
N ASP A 142 -9.73 37.83 20.21
CA ASP A 142 -8.57 37.57 21.10
C ASP A 142 -7.99 36.14 21.22
N GLY A 143 -7.88 35.42 20.10
CA GLY A 143 -6.98 34.26 20.01
C GLY A 143 -6.78 33.79 18.58
N GLU A 144 -5.64 34.10 17.96
CA GLU A 144 -5.33 33.72 16.59
C GLU A 144 -5.34 32.19 16.43
N ILE A 145 -6.42 31.66 15.85
CA ILE A 145 -6.46 30.31 15.29
C ILE A 145 -5.75 30.39 13.94
N GLU A 146 -4.48 29.98 13.88
CA GLU A 146 -3.75 29.86 12.61
C GLU A 146 -4.36 28.70 11.80
N VAL A 147 -5.32 29.01 10.92
CA VAL A 147 -5.92 28.02 10.01
C VAL A 147 -4.90 27.69 8.92
N ARG A 148 -4.23 26.55 9.05
CA ARG A 148 -3.21 26.07 8.10
C ARG A 148 -3.87 25.36 6.92
N ILE A 149 -4.09 26.09 5.82
CA ILE A 149 -4.74 25.57 4.62
C ILE A 149 -3.66 25.08 3.64
N SER A 150 -3.37 23.78 3.64
CA SER A 150 -2.13 23.29 3.05
C SER A 150 -2.25 22.63 1.65
N GLY A 151 -3.45 22.51 1.06
CA GLY A 151 -3.62 21.85 -0.25
C GLY A 151 -3.26 20.35 -0.25
N TRP A 152 -3.31 19.70 0.91
CA TRP A 152 -2.91 18.32 1.13
C TRP A 152 -4.04 17.34 0.82
N ILE A 153 -3.71 16.07 0.55
CA ILE A 153 -4.68 15.06 0.12
C ILE A 153 -5.53 14.63 1.29
N THR A 154 -6.83 14.88 1.25
CA THR A 154 -7.74 14.37 2.30
C THR A 154 -7.90 12.86 2.22
N GLN A 155 -8.33 12.21 3.31
CA GLN A 155 -8.69 10.78 3.29
C GLN A 155 -9.66 10.44 2.17
N GLN A 156 -10.67 11.29 1.94
CA GLN A 156 -11.62 11.11 0.84
C GLN A 156 -10.94 11.21 -0.53
N GLY A 157 -10.07 12.20 -0.73
CA GLY A 157 -9.30 12.35 -1.97
C GLY A 157 -8.41 11.13 -2.25
N PHE A 158 -7.76 10.61 -1.21
CA PHE A 158 -6.94 9.40 -1.27
C PHE A 158 -7.78 8.18 -1.70
N MET A 159 -8.95 7.96 -1.06
CA MET A 159 -9.87 6.87 -1.40
C MET A 159 -10.41 6.97 -2.82
N CYS A 160 -10.86 8.16 -3.24
CA CYS A 160 -11.35 8.41 -4.60
C CYS A 160 -10.29 8.04 -5.65
N GLN A 161 -9.03 8.36 -5.37
CA GLN A 161 -7.96 8.09 -6.30
C GLN A 161 -7.66 6.60 -6.42
N TRP A 162 -7.73 5.85 -5.32
CA TRP A 162 -7.63 4.39 -5.36
C TRP A 162 -8.78 3.76 -6.15
N VAL A 163 -10.02 4.23 -5.97
CA VAL A 163 -11.17 3.79 -6.77
C VAL A 163 -10.95 4.08 -8.25
N LEU A 164 -10.46 5.28 -8.60
CA LEU A 164 -10.19 5.68 -9.97
C LEU A 164 -9.15 4.79 -10.63
N VAL A 165 -8.02 4.53 -9.96
CA VAL A 165 -6.97 3.65 -10.49
C VAL A 165 -7.49 2.23 -10.67
N THR A 166 -8.27 1.69 -9.72
CA THR A 166 -8.87 0.36 -9.85
C THR A 166 -9.83 0.24 -11.03
N LEU A 167 -10.50 1.33 -11.40
CA LEU A 167 -11.41 1.37 -12.56
C LEU A 167 -10.67 1.53 -13.89
N LEU A 168 -9.63 2.39 -13.93
CA LEU A 168 -8.92 2.73 -15.17
C LEU A 168 -7.79 1.76 -15.52
N ASP A 169 -7.07 1.26 -14.51
CA ASP A 169 -5.90 0.39 -14.68
C ASP A 169 -5.79 -0.59 -13.50
N LEU A 170 -6.53 -1.69 -13.62
CA LEU A 170 -6.57 -2.75 -12.61
C LEU A 170 -5.20 -3.36 -12.33
N ASN A 171 -4.36 -3.54 -13.37
CA ASN A 171 -3.04 -4.14 -13.21
C ASN A 171 -2.15 -3.24 -12.34
N ARG A 172 -2.17 -1.94 -12.60
CA ARG A 172 -1.45 -0.96 -11.78
C ARG A 172 -1.99 -0.92 -10.35
N ALA A 173 -3.30 -1.03 -10.14
CA ALA A 173 -3.87 -1.12 -8.80
C ALA A 173 -3.34 -2.34 -8.03
N LEU A 174 -3.34 -3.52 -8.65
CA LEU A 174 -2.86 -4.77 -8.05
C LEU A 174 -1.36 -4.72 -7.74
N GLU A 175 -0.57 -4.17 -8.67
CA GLU A 175 0.87 -3.99 -8.49
C GLU A 175 1.17 -3.10 -7.26
N TYR A 176 0.47 -1.97 -7.12
CA TYR A 176 0.70 -1.07 -5.99
C TYR A 176 0.16 -1.62 -4.67
N LEU A 177 -0.95 -2.37 -4.68
CA LEU A 177 -1.38 -3.12 -3.51
C LEU A 177 -0.30 -4.12 -3.06
N ALA A 178 0.40 -4.75 -4.00
CA ALA A 178 1.50 -5.66 -3.69
C ALA A 178 2.69 -4.91 -3.05
N TYR A 179 3.14 -3.80 -3.64
CA TYR A 179 4.24 -3.01 -3.07
C TYR A 179 3.93 -2.44 -1.68
N LEU A 180 2.68 -2.04 -1.46
CA LEU A 180 2.24 -1.48 -0.17
C LEU A 180 1.95 -2.56 0.88
N GLY A 181 2.14 -3.84 0.51
CA GLY A 181 2.05 -4.97 1.44
C GLY A 181 0.62 -5.38 1.75
N TYR A 182 -0.29 -5.32 0.77
CA TYR A 182 -1.62 -5.92 0.90
C TYR A 182 -1.49 -7.43 1.06
N ILE A 183 -1.59 -7.89 2.31
CA ILE A 183 -1.62 -9.31 2.67
C ILE A 183 -2.73 -9.47 3.70
N VAL A 184 -3.87 -10.03 3.28
CA VAL A 184 -5.02 -10.26 4.17
C VAL A 184 -4.86 -11.54 4.98
N SER A 185 -4.25 -12.57 4.40
CA SER A 185 -4.08 -13.87 5.06
C SER A 185 -3.01 -14.71 4.37
N ASP A 186 -2.81 -15.94 4.86
CA ASP A 186 -1.80 -16.81 4.30
C ASP A 186 -2.07 -17.29 2.87
N THR A 187 -3.33 -17.29 2.48
CA THR A 187 -3.86 -17.87 1.24
C THR A 187 -4.43 -16.84 0.28
N GLU A 188 -4.58 -15.58 0.71
CA GLU A 188 -5.14 -14.50 -0.09
C GLU A 188 -4.06 -13.58 -0.64
N ASN A 189 -4.23 -13.17 -1.89
CA ASN A 189 -3.37 -12.20 -2.58
C ASN A 189 -4.16 -10.89 -2.84
N GLN A 190 -3.55 -9.98 -3.60
CA GLN A 190 -4.10 -8.66 -3.90
C GLN A 190 -5.44 -8.71 -4.65
N VAL A 191 -5.76 -9.84 -5.29
CA VAL A 191 -7.04 -10.03 -6.00
C VAL A 191 -8.24 -9.93 -5.05
N THR A 192 -8.09 -10.30 -3.77
CA THR A 192 -9.18 -10.18 -2.79
C THR A 192 -9.51 -8.73 -2.41
N ALA A 193 -8.63 -7.78 -2.77
CA ALA A 193 -8.90 -6.34 -2.66
C ALA A 193 -9.89 -5.85 -3.72
N ILE A 194 -10.18 -6.67 -4.75
CA ILE A 194 -10.96 -6.27 -5.92
C ILE A 194 -12.26 -7.08 -5.96
N GLN A 195 -13.34 -6.41 -6.33
CA GLN A 195 -14.62 -7.02 -6.64
C GLN A 195 -15.11 -6.57 -8.02
N GLY A 196 -15.80 -7.47 -8.72
CA GLY A 196 -16.46 -7.13 -9.98
C GLY A 196 -17.87 -6.60 -9.74
N THR A 197 -18.22 -5.47 -10.37
CA THR A 197 -19.60 -4.95 -10.42
C THR A 197 -20.19 -5.13 -11.81
N ARG A 198 -21.49 -5.44 -11.86
CA ARG A 198 -22.24 -5.75 -13.10
C ARG A 198 -23.39 -4.77 -13.27
N HIS A 199 -23.61 -4.28 -14.47
CA HIS A 199 -24.89 -3.66 -14.84
C HIS A 199 -25.97 -4.75 -14.95
N ASN A 200 -27.09 -4.54 -14.23
CA ASN A 200 -28.31 -5.34 -14.13
C ASN A 200 -28.42 -6.61 -15.00
N GLY A 201 -28.49 -7.78 -14.34
CA GLY A 201 -29.05 -9.01 -14.95
C GLY A 201 -28.27 -10.31 -14.77
N CYS A 202 -27.11 -10.32 -14.09
CA CYS A 202 -26.28 -11.52 -14.06
C CYS A 202 -25.78 -11.84 -12.63
N SER A 203 -26.56 -12.67 -11.93
CA SER A 203 -26.34 -13.08 -10.53
C SER A 203 -25.09 -13.94 -10.33
N LYS A 204 -24.40 -13.70 -9.21
CA LYS A 204 -23.30 -14.48 -8.57
C LYS A 204 -22.05 -14.72 -9.43
N LEU A 205 -20.92 -14.09 -9.09
CA LEU A 205 -19.60 -14.58 -9.53
C LEU A 205 -18.41 -14.31 -8.61
N LEU A 206 -18.57 -14.07 -7.30
CA LEU A 206 -17.40 -14.08 -6.39
C LEU A 206 -17.71 -14.86 -5.10
N GLY A 207 -18.27 -16.06 -5.29
CA GLY A 207 -17.99 -17.20 -4.44
C GLY A 207 -17.13 -18.14 -5.26
N SER A 208 -15.92 -18.45 -4.78
CA SER A 208 -14.96 -19.41 -5.33
C SER A 208 -14.51 -19.18 -6.78
N TYR A 209 -13.41 -18.45 -6.96
CA TYR A 209 -12.45 -18.80 -8.01
C TYR A 209 -11.13 -19.16 -7.34
N VAL A 210 -11.08 -20.40 -6.88
CA VAL A 210 -9.85 -21.16 -6.77
C VAL A 210 -9.46 -21.52 -8.21
N CYS A 211 -8.32 -21.00 -8.68
CA CYS A 211 -7.68 -21.53 -9.89
C CYS A 211 -7.17 -22.94 -9.57
N THR A 212 -7.64 -23.94 -10.30
CA THR A 212 -6.88 -25.18 -10.56
C THR A 212 -7.13 -25.58 -12.02
N PRO A 213 -6.17 -26.30 -12.66
CA PRO A 213 -5.70 -26.05 -14.02
C PRO A 213 -6.71 -26.33 -15.14
#